data_AF-A0AAU7GWL0-F1
#
_entry.id   AF-A0AAU7GWL0-F1
#
_cell.length_a   1.000
_cell.length_b   1.000
_cell.length_c   1.000
_cell.angle_alpha   90.00
_cell.angle_beta   90.00
_cell.angle_gamma   90.00
#
_symmetry.space_group_name_H-M   'P 1'
#
loop_
_entity.id
_entity.type
_entity.pdbx_description
1 polymer ?
#
loop_
_entity_poly.entity_id
_entity_poly.type
_entity_poly.pdbx_seq_one_letter_code
_entity_poly.pdbx_strand_id
1 'polypeptide(L)'
;MTALNKQALRKLAKALSGKEWVAFAHKASGTYAVGSLGHERGEDIIKWPGLDGQDNAENKAKFIAAANPAAVLALLDELEEKDDALKSSGKRESAARRRIDELLAENEVAEKRIAELEERTVKLPTGTEVNGFHMLIEEEVIARLRESGVNPIVVRAAGIGVKGE
;
A
#
# COMPACT_ATOMS: atom_id res chain seq x y z
N MET A 1 12.87 21.85 15.51
CA MET A 1 13.20 20.52 16.04
C MET A 1 14.24 19.90 15.14
N THR A 2 15.46 19.70 15.62
CA THR A 2 16.51 19.00 14.87
C THR A 2 16.10 17.54 14.70
N ALA A 3 16.16 16.99 13.49
CA ALA A 3 15.85 15.59 13.27
C ALA A 3 16.77 14.72 14.15
N LEU A 4 16.17 13.81 14.91
CA LEU A 4 16.92 12.88 15.76
C LEU A 4 17.82 12.00 14.87
N ASN A 5 19.13 12.01 15.14
CA ASN A 5 20.06 11.15 14.42
C ASN A 5 19.94 9.70 14.94
N LYS A 6 19.05 8.91 14.32
CA LYS A 6 18.79 7.50 14.68
C LYS A 6 20.07 6.65 14.66
N GLN A 7 20.97 6.87 13.70
CA GLN A 7 22.22 6.12 13.58
C GLN A 7 23.20 6.42 14.71
N ALA A 8 23.34 7.70 15.08
CA ALA A 8 24.17 8.09 16.22
C ALA A 8 23.61 7.49 17.52
N LEU A 9 22.29 7.54 17.72
CA LEU A 9 21.64 6.93 18.88
C LEU A 9 21.85 5.41 18.94
N ARG A 10 21.76 4.72 17.80
CA ARG A 10 22.01 3.27 17.72
C ARG A 10 23.44 2.89 18.06
N LYS A 11 24.43 3.68 17.61
CA LYS A 11 25.84 3.48 17.95
C LYS A 11 26.06 3.61 19.46
N LEU A 12 25.49 4.64 20.08
CA LEU A 12 25.56 4.85 21.53
C LEU A 12 24.88 3.69 22.27
N ALA A 13 23.68 3.29 21.85
CA ALA A 13 22.95 2.20 22.48
C ALA A 13 23.70 0.85 22.37
N LYS A 14 24.33 0.54 21.23
CA LYS A 14 25.18 -0.65 21.09
C LYS A 14 26.44 -0.60 21.96
N ALA A 15 27.05 0.57 22.10
CA ALA A 15 28.22 0.72 22.98
C ALA A 15 27.88 0.51 24.46
N LEU A 16 26.64 0.80 24.84
CA LEU A 16 26.12 0.66 26.20
C LEU A 16 25.32 -0.64 26.43
N SER A 17 25.12 -1.45 25.38
CA SER A 17 24.30 -2.66 25.46
C SER A 17 25.00 -3.75 26.27
N GLY A 18 24.24 -4.44 27.14
CA GLY A 18 24.73 -5.53 27.98
C GLY A 18 24.70 -5.24 29.48
N LYS A 19 24.43 -3.99 29.91
CA LYS A 19 24.23 -3.66 31.32
C LYS A 19 22.76 -3.31 31.59
N GLU A 20 22.16 -3.94 32.60
CA GLU A 20 20.84 -3.55 33.08
C GLU A 20 20.91 -2.22 33.83
N TRP A 21 20.11 -1.25 33.40
CA TRP A 21 20.01 0.05 34.06
C TRP A 21 18.95 -0.02 35.15
N VAL A 22 19.31 0.43 36.34
CA VAL A 22 18.45 0.43 37.52
C VAL A 22 18.33 1.85 38.05
N ALA A 23 17.09 2.24 38.36
CA ALA A 23 16.81 3.49 39.04
C ALA A 23 17.05 3.33 40.54
N PHE A 24 17.84 4.24 41.10
CA PHE A 24 18.14 4.32 42.52
C PHE A 24 17.51 5.58 43.11
N ALA A 25 16.73 5.40 44.17
CA ALA A 25 16.11 6.49 44.91
C ALA A 25 16.41 6.35 46.40
N HIS A 26 17.12 7.31 46.97
CA HIS A 26 17.39 7.40 48.39
C HIS A 26 16.90 8.74 48.93
N LYS A 27 15.65 8.73 49.44
CA LYS A 27 14.92 9.93 49.87
C LYS A 27 15.65 10.68 50.99
N ALA A 28 16.23 9.96 51.95
CA ALA A 28 16.92 10.57 53.10
C ALA A 28 18.16 11.40 52.71
N SER A 29 18.84 11.06 51.61
CA SER A 29 19.96 11.85 51.09
C SER A 29 19.60 12.68 49.85
N GLY A 30 18.30 12.75 49.51
CA GLY A 30 17.82 13.42 48.30
C GLY A 30 18.47 12.91 47.00
N THR A 31 18.92 11.66 46.96
CA THR A 31 19.70 11.12 45.85
C THR A 31 18.83 10.30 44.93
N TYR A 32 18.73 10.73 43.67
CA TYR A 32 18.06 10.02 42.59
C TYR A 32 19.05 9.82 41.46
N ALA A 33 19.20 8.59 40.99
CA ALA A 33 20.21 8.26 40.00
C ALA A 33 19.82 7.06 39.15
N VAL A 34 20.49 6.90 38.02
CA VAL A 34 20.45 5.67 37.21
C VAL A 34 21.86 5.11 37.16
N GLY A 35 21.98 3.80 37.31
CA GLY A 35 23.26 3.12 37.14
C GLY A 35 23.10 1.67 36.74
N SER A 36 24.21 1.04 36.40
CA SER A 36 24.25 -0.36 36.01
C SER A 36 24.17 -1.29 37.23
N LEU A 37 23.44 -2.41 37.11
CA LEU A 37 23.36 -3.43 38.16
C LEU A 37 24.75 -4.02 38.48
N GLY A 38 25.10 -4.15 39.77
CA GLY A 38 26.31 -4.84 40.23
C GLY A 38 27.57 -3.98 40.39
N HIS A 39 27.52 -2.67 40.12
CA HIS A 39 28.63 -1.76 40.41
C HIS A 39 28.59 -1.22 41.86
N GLU A 40 29.76 -1.04 42.46
CA GLU A 40 29.88 -0.30 43.71
C GLU A 40 29.43 1.17 43.52
N ARG A 41 28.97 1.80 44.60
CA ARG A 41 28.48 3.18 44.58
C ARG A 41 29.56 4.13 44.02
N GLY A 42 29.41 4.55 42.76
CA GLY A 42 30.15 5.69 42.20
C GLY A 42 30.77 5.51 40.82
N GLU A 43 30.81 4.29 40.26
CA GLU A 43 31.55 4.05 39.01
C GLU A 43 30.75 4.34 37.72
N ASP A 44 29.45 4.05 37.71
CA ASP A 44 28.58 4.13 36.53
C ASP A 44 27.22 4.74 36.90
N ILE A 45 27.23 5.77 37.77
CA ILE A 45 26.02 6.39 38.33
C ILE A 45 25.83 7.78 37.73
N ILE A 46 24.75 7.96 36.97
CA ILE A 46 24.24 9.27 36.57
C ILE A 46 23.48 9.84 37.76
N LYS A 47 24.17 10.60 38.61
CA LYS A 47 23.60 11.24 39.80
C LYS A 47 22.96 12.57 39.43
N TRP A 48 21.71 12.79 39.86
CA TRP A 48 21.08 14.10 39.80
C TRP A 48 21.39 14.88 41.10
N PRO A 49 22.25 15.91 41.10
CA PRO A 49 22.45 16.76 42.25
C PRO A 49 21.23 17.67 42.33
N GLY A 50 20.32 17.40 43.27
CA GLY A 50 19.13 18.21 43.45
C GLY A 50 19.48 19.62 43.91
N LEU A 51 19.72 20.54 42.98
CA LEU A 51 19.82 21.96 43.29
C LEU A 51 18.46 22.66 43.15
N ASP A 52 17.58 22.26 42.20
CA ASP A 52 16.37 23.06 41.89
C ASP A 52 15.05 22.29 41.70
N GLY A 53 14.90 21.02 42.11
CA GLY A 53 13.61 20.34 41.88
C GLY A 53 13.60 18.83 42.11
N GLN A 54 13.38 18.43 43.37
CA GLN A 54 13.11 17.04 43.74
C GLN A 54 11.79 16.51 43.16
N ASP A 55 10.91 17.41 42.69
CA ASP A 55 9.64 17.06 42.08
C ASP A 55 9.85 16.12 40.90
N ASN A 56 9.25 14.94 41.01
CA ASN A 56 9.26 13.89 39.99
C ASN A 56 10.65 13.26 39.69
N ALA A 57 11.69 13.52 40.50
CA ALA A 57 13.04 13.02 40.25
C ALA A 57 13.13 11.48 40.24
N GLU A 58 12.36 10.82 41.11
CA GLU A 58 12.24 9.36 41.13
C GLU A 58 11.68 8.81 39.81
N ASN A 59 10.64 9.45 39.27
CA ASN A 59 10.02 9.02 38.02
C ASN A 59 10.91 9.29 36.80
N LYS A 60 11.70 10.38 36.81
CA LYS A 60 12.71 10.64 35.79
C LYS A 60 13.79 9.55 35.77
N ALA A 61 14.29 9.14 36.94
CA ALA A 61 15.25 8.04 37.05
C ALA A 61 14.65 6.71 36.56
N LYS A 62 13.42 6.39 36.97
CA LYS A 62 12.69 5.21 36.48
C LYS A 62 12.51 5.22 34.96
N PHE A 63 12.16 6.36 34.39
CA PHE A 63 11.99 6.51 32.94
C PHE A 63 13.30 6.25 32.19
N ILE A 64 14.41 6.86 32.63
CA ILE A 64 15.72 6.65 31.99
C ILE A 64 16.17 5.20 32.12
N ALA A 65 15.94 4.57 33.29
CA ALA A 65 16.25 3.16 33.48
C ALA A 65 15.40 2.23 32.59
N ALA A 66 14.12 2.56 32.37
CA ALA A 66 13.25 1.83 31.44
C ALA A 66 13.66 2.06 29.98
N ALA A 67 14.10 3.27 29.63
CA ALA A 67 14.68 3.62 28.34
C ALA A 67 16.15 3.17 28.22
N ASN A 68 16.45 1.96 28.70
CA ASN A 68 17.78 1.38 28.63
C ASN A 68 18.22 1.16 27.16
N PRO A 69 19.52 0.92 26.91
CA PRO A 69 20.02 0.72 25.56
C PRO A 69 19.31 -0.41 24.79
N ALA A 70 18.90 -1.49 25.47
CA ALA A 70 18.17 -2.58 24.84
C ALA A 70 16.77 -2.15 24.37
N ALA A 71 16.01 -1.42 25.18
CA ALA A 71 14.70 -0.89 24.82
C ALA A 71 14.80 0.13 23.69
N VAL A 72 15.82 1.00 23.71
CA VAL A 72 16.07 1.96 22.62
C VAL A 72 16.41 1.23 21.32
N LEU A 73 17.21 0.17 21.36
CA LEU A 73 17.51 -0.64 20.18
C LEU A 73 16.25 -1.32 19.63
N ALA A 74 15.45 -1.96 20.48
CA ALA A 74 14.19 -2.59 20.06
C ALA A 74 13.23 -1.57 19.39
N LEU A 75 13.08 -0.38 19.98
CA LEU A 75 12.25 0.68 19.40
C LEU A 75 12.79 1.21 18.06
N LEU A 76 14.12 1.28 17.90
CA LEU A 76 14.73 1.66 16.63
C LEU A 76 14.54 0.57 15.57
N ASP A 77 14.61 -0.69 15.94
CA ASP A 77 14.38 -1.84 15.05
C ASP A 77 12.93 -1.84 14.55
N GLU A 78 11.94 -1.74 15.46
CA GLU A 78 10.52 -1.62 15.10
C GLU A 78 10.23 -0.41 14.19
N LEU A 79 10.93 0.71 14.43
CA LEU A 79 10.76 1.92 13.63
C LEU A 79 11.35 1.77 12.22
N GLU A 80 12.51 1.13 12.09
CA GLU A 80 13.11 0.80 10.80
C GLU A 80 12.21 -0.14 9.99
N GLU A 81 11.66 -1.17 10.63
CA GLU A 81 10.70 -2.10 9.99
C GLU A 81 9.45 -1.39 9.48
N LYS A 82 8.88 -0.48 10.29
CA LYS A 82 7.72 0.33 9.87
C LYS A 82 8.06 1.28 8.73
N ASP A 83 9.21 1.95 8.79
CA ASP A 83 9.67 2.85 7.72
C ASP A 83 9.82 2.07 6.40
N ASP A 84 10.35 0.85 6.44
CA ASP A 84 10.52 0.01 5.25
C ASP A 84 9.19 -0.57 4.73
N ALA A 85 8.29 -0.97 5.64
CA ALA A 85 6.93 -1.37 5.27
C ALA A 85 6.19 -0.23 4.56
N LEU A 86 6.27 0.99 5.08
CA LEU A 86 5.65 2.18 4.46
C LEU A 86 6.21 2.46 3.07
N LYS A 87 7.54 2.40 2.89
CA LYS A 87 8.17 2.55 1.56
C LYS A 87 7.68 1.49 0.59
N SER A 88 7.58 0.24 1.03
CA SER A 88 7.10 -0.86 0.19
C SER A 88 5.63 -0.67 -0.20
N SER A 89 4.80 -0.19 0.72
CA SER A 89 3.39 0.13 0.47
C SER A 89 3.25 1.26 -0.53
N GLY A 90 4.00 2.36 -0.38
CA GLY A 90 3.97 3.47 -1.34
C GLY A 90 4.43 3.07 -2.75
N LYS A 91 5.38 2.14 -2.88
CA LYS A 91 5.76 1.56 -4.17
C LYS A 91 4.63 0.74 -4.80
N ARG A 92 3.91 -0.06 -4.00
CA ARG A 92 2.77 -0.84 -4.49
C ARG A 92 1.61 0.05 -4.89
N GLU A 93 1.32 1.07 -4.10
CA GLU A 93 0.26 2.04 -4.38
C GLU A 93 0.54 2.82 -5.67
N SER A 94 1.76 3.31 -5.85
CA SER A 94 2.15 4.00 -7.09
C SER A 94 2.12 3.07 -8.32
N ALA A 95 2.50 1.80 -8.17
CA ALA A 95 2.36 0.81 -9.25
C ALA A 95 0.89 0.50 -9.56
N ALA A 96 0.05 0.34 -8.54
CA ALA A 96 -1.39 0.12 -8.71
C ALA A 96 -2.05 1.32 -9.41
N ARG A 97 -1.66 2.56 -9.04
CA ARG A 97 -2.17 3.77 -9.68
C ARG A 97 -1.84 3.80 -11.17
N ARG A 98 -0.61 3.51 -11.55
CA ARG A 98 -0.20 3.41 -12.96
C ARG A 98 -1.01 2.37 -13.72
N ARG A 99 -1.22 1.19 -13.13
CA ARG A 99 -1.99 0.13 -13.77
C ARG A 99 -3.46 0.51 -13.95
N ILE A 100 -4.04 1.24 -13.00
CA ILE A 100 -5.40 1.78 -13.13
C ILE A 100 -5.46 2.77 -14.29
N ASP A 101 -4.51 3.70 -14.38
CA ASP A 101 -4.48 4.69 -15.47
C ASP A 101 -4.33 4.01 -16.84
N GLU A 102 -3.49 2.97 -16.95
CA GLU A 102 -3.37 2.13 -18.16
C GLU A 102 -4.68 1.42 -18.51
N LEU A 103 -5.32 0.76 -17.54
CA LEU A 103 -6.58 0.04 -17.75
C LEU A 103 -7.72 0.98 -18.15
N LEU A 104 -7.74 2.21 -17.63
CA LEU A 104 -8.71 3.22 -18.06
C LEU A 104 -8.49 3.60 -19.52
N ALA A 105 -7.24 3.82 -19.94
CA ALA A 105 -6.93 4.10 -21.34
C ALA A 105 -7.27 2.92 -22.27
N GLU A 106 -6.95 1.69 -21.86
CA GLU A 106 -7.31 0.47 -22.58
C GLU A 106 -8.85 0.33 -22.72
N ASN A 107 -9.60 0.62 -21.65
CA ASN A 107 -11.06 0.61 -21.67
C ASN A 107 -11.63 1.68 -22.60
N GLU A 108 -11.12 2.91 -22.59
CA GLU A 108 -11.57 3.96 -23.52
C GLU A 108 -11.36 3.56 -24.99
N VAL A 109 -10.25 2.89 -25.29
CA VAL A 109 -9.97 2.38 -26.64
C VAL A 109 -10.93 1.24 -26.99
N ALA A 110 -11.18 0.32 -26.06
CA ALA A 110 -12.11 -0.78 -26.25
C ALA A 110 -13.55 -0.28 -26.47
N GLU A 111 -14.00 0.70 -25.67
CA GLU A 111 -15.32 1.33 -25.82
C GLU A 111 -15.48 1.99 -27.20
N LYS A 112 -14.47 2.74 -27.66
CA LYS A 112 -14.48 3.32 -29.02
C LYS A 112 -14.55 2.25 -30.10
N ARG A 113 -13.81 1.15 -29.93
CA ARG A 113 -13.82 0.04 -30.89
C ARG A 113 -15.17 -0.68 -30.92
N ILE A 114 -15.81 -0.85 -29.76
CA ILE A 114 -17.16 -1.41 -29.67
C ILE A 114 -18.15 -0.48 -30.38
N ALA A 115 -18.11 0.83 -30.10
CA ALA A 115 -18.99 1.79 -30.77
C ALA A 115 -18.83 1.78 -32.31
N GLU A 116 -17.58 1.72 -32.81
CA GLU A 116 -17.31 1.60 -34.26
C GLU A 116 -17.89 0.29 -34.84
N LEU A 117 -17.75 -0.83 -34.13
CA LEU A 117 -18.28 -2.12 -34.58
C LEU A 117 -19.81 -2.16 -34.52
N GLU A 118 -20.42 -1.57 -33.49
CA GLU A 118 -21.87 -1.44 -33.36
C GLU A 118 -22.47 -0.54 -34.45
N GLU A 119 -21.78 0.52 -34.87
CA GLU A 119 -22.19 1.35 -36.02
C GLU A 119 -22.12 0.56 -37.34
N ARG A 120 -21.17 -0.37 -37.47
CA ARG A 120 -21.02 -1.24 -38.65
C ARG A 120 -21.97 -2.43 -38.69
N THR A 121 -22.86 -2.58 -37.71
CA THR A 121 -23.80 -3.70 -37.65
C THR A 121 -24.81 -3.62 -38.79
N VAL A 122 -24.96 -4.70 -39.56
CA VAL A 122 -25.88 -4.76 -40.71
C VAL A 122 -27.32 -4.91 -40.21
N LYS A 123 -28.16 -3.91 -40.48
CA LYS A 123 -29.60 -4.02 -40.27
C LYS A 123 -30.23 -4.80 -41.41
N LEU A 124 -30.74 -5.99 -41.11
CA LEU A 124 -31.49 -6.79 -42.07
C LEU A 124 -32.91 -6.24 -42.27
N PRO A 125 -33.53 -6.48 -43.44
CA PRO A 125 -34.93 -6.11 -43.67
C PRO A 125 -35.86 -6.80 -42.65
N THR A 126 -36.97 -6.15 -42.33
CA THR A 126 -38.01 -6.74 -41.49
C THR A 126 -38.67 -7.88 -42.29
N GLY A 127 -38.55 -9.11 -41.80
CA GLY A 127 -39.10 -10.28 -42.49
C GLY A 127 -40.63 -10.32 -42.46
N THR A 128 -41.18 -11.28 -43.19
CA THR A 128 -42.61 -11.57 -43.24
C THR A 128 -42.90 -12.88 -42.52
N GLU A 129 -43.99 -12.93 -41.77
CA GLU A 129 -44.38 -14.17 -41.10
C GLU A 129 -45.20 -15.04 -42.06
N VAL A 130 -44.73 -16.27 -42.29
CA VAL A 130 -45.38 -17.26 -43.15
C VAL A 130 -45.46 -18.57 -42.37
N ASN A 131 -46.68 -19.04 -42.09
CA ASN A 131 -46.93 -20.27 -41.32
C ASN A 131 -46.24 -20.31 -39.93
N GLY A 132 -46.12 -19.16 -39.26
CA GLY A 132 -45.43 -19.04 -37.96
C GLY A 132 -43.90 -19.00 -38.05
N PHE A 133 -43.34 -18.98 -39.25
CA PHE A 133 -41.90 -18.78 -39.48
C PHE A 133 -41.64 -17.38 -40.01
N HIS A 134 -40.62 -16.71 -39.47
CA HIS A 134 -40.18 -15.42 -39.99
C HIS A 134 -39.29 -15.64 -41.22
N MET A 135 -39.78 -15.25 -42.39
CA MET A 135 -39.08 -15.36 -43.66
C MET A 135 -38.46 -14.02 -44.07
N LEU A 136 -37.19 -14.06 -44.49
CA LEU A 136 -36.49 -12.91 -45.06
C LEU A 136 -36.37 -13.08 -46.58
N ILE A 137 -36.48 -11.98 -47.32
CA ILE A 137 -36.27 -11.97 -48.77
C ILE A 137 -34.77 -11.99 -49.04
N GLU A 138 -34.29 -13.04 -49.69
CA GLU A 138 -32.86 -13.28 -49.92
C GLU A 138 -32.18 -12.13 -50.69
N GLU A 139 -32.83 -11.60 -51.72
CA GLU A 139 -32.28 -10.48 -52.50
C GLU A 139 -32.08 -9.21 -51.66
N GLU A 140 -33.03 -8.89 -50.77
CA GLU A 140 -32.94 -7.74 -49.88
C GLU A 140 -31.84 -7.92 -48.81
N VAL A 141 -31.69 -9.15 -48.30
CA VAL A 141 -30.60 -9.51 -47.37
C VAL A 141 -29.24 -9.37 -48.06
N ILE A 142 -29.10 -9.88 -49.29
CA ILE A 142 -27.85 -9.77 -50.06
C ILE A 142 -27.53 -8.31 -50.38
N ALA A 143 -28.52 -7.50 -50.75
CA ALA A 143 -28.35 -6.07 -50.99
C ALA A 143 -27.84 -5.35 -49.75
N ARG A 144 -28.45 -5.59 -48.57
CA ARG A 144 -28.01 -5.01 -47.29
C ARG A 144 -26.60 -5.43 -46.90
N LEU A 145 -26.26 -6.71 -47.06
CA LEU A 145 -24.91 -7.21 -46.80
C LEU A 145 -23.88 -6.52 -47.70
N ARG A 146 -24.17 -6.37 -49.01
CA ARG A 146 -23.29 -5.68 -49.95
C ARG A 146 -23.15 -4.18 -49.64
N GLU A 147 -24.23 -3.49 -49.29
CA GLU A 147 -24.22 -2.08 -48.87
C GLU A 147 -23.32 -1.85 -47.64
N SER A 148 -23.31 -2.79 -46.70
CA SER A 148 -22.45 -2.75 -45.53
C SER A 148 -21.02 -3.28 -45.78
N GLY A 149 -20.65 -3.57 -47.03
CA GLY A 149 -19.32 -4.08 -47.39
C GLY A 149 -19.05 -5.52 -46.95
N VAL A 150 -20.09 -6.26 -46.55
CA VAL A 150 -20.00 -7.66 -46.15
C VAL A 150 -20.13 -8.55 -47.39
N ASN A 151 -19.13 -9.40 -47.63
CA ASN A 151 -19.17 -10.34 -48.75
C ASN A 151 -20.14 -11.51 -48.43
N PRO A 152 -21.28 -11.65 -49.13
CA PRO A 152 -22.28 -12.66 -48.81
C PRO A 152 -21.77 -14.10 -48.98
N ILE A 153 -20.79 -14.31 -49.85
CA ILE A 153 -20.18 -15.62 -50.10
C ILE A 153 -19.36 -16.06 -48.88
N VAL A 154 -18.67 -15.11 -48.22
CA VAL A 154 -17.86 -15.38 -47.03
C VAL A 154 -18.73 -15.67 -45.81
N VAL A 155 -19.86 -14.98 -45.65
CA VAL A 155 -20.83 -15.23 -44.57
C VAL A 155 -21.44 -16.63 -44.68
N ARG A 156 -21.86 -17.05 -45.88
CA ARG A 156 -22.37 -18.41 -46.13
C ARG A 156 -21.35 -19.50 -45.84
N ALA A 157 -20.09 -19.28 -46.20
CA ALA A 157 -19.01 -20.25 -45.98
C ALA A 157 -18.60 -20.38 -44.50
N ALA A 158 -18.83 -19.34 -43.68
CA ALA A 158 -18.41 -19.29 -42.29
C ALA A 158 -19.44 -19.87 -41.29
N GLY A 159 -20.64 -20.25 -41.73
CA GLY A 159 -21.67 -20.84 -40.85
C GLY A 159 -22.16 -19.92 -39.73
N ILE A 160 -21.98 -18.61 -39.86
CA ILE A 160 -22.36 -17.62 -38.85
C ILE A 160 -23.89 -17.50 -38.83
N GLY A 161 -24.52 -17.93 -37.74
CA GLY A 161 -25.94 -17.72 -37.48
C GLY A 161 -26.24 -16.23 -37.30
N VAL A 162 -27.12 -15.70 -38.15
CA VAL A 162 -27.66 -14.35 -38.01
C VAL A 162 -28.67 -14.37 -36.87
N LYS A 163 -28.43 -13.62 -35.79
CA LYS A 163 -29.27 -13.69 -34.60
C LYS A 163 -30.66 -13.07 -34.85
N GLY A 164 -31.62 -13.97 -34.97
CA GLY A 164 -33.07 -13.78 -35.08
C GLY A 164 -33.69 -15.17 -34.90
N GLU A 165 -33.33 -15.84 -33.81
CA GLU A 165 -33.90 -17.10 -33.31
C GLU A 165 -34.52 -16.83 -31.94
#